data_AF-W1Y3H1-F1
#
_entry.id   AF-W1Y3H1-F1
#
_cell.length_a   1.000
_cell.length_b   1.000
_cell.length_c   1.000
_cell.angle_alpha   90.00
_cell.angle_beta   90.00
_cell.angle_gamma   90.00
#
_symmetry.space_group_name_H-M   'P 1'
#
loop_
_entity.id
_entity.type
_entity.pdbx_description
1 polymer ?
#
loop_
_entity_poly.entity_id
_entity_poly.type
_entity_poly.pdbx_seq_one_letter_code
_entity_poly.pdbx_strand_id
1 'polypeptide(L)'
;SHFTCGLASTTYWEAAKAGVDIIDTAISPFAHATSQPATETMIEMFKGTEWDLGLDLDKYIPLVDHFRKVKQQIAEEFNLKPNHMHQ
;
A
#
# COMPACT_ATOMS: atom_id res chain seq x y z
N SER A 1 10.63 -3.60 -0.80
CA SER A 1 11.00 -3.98 0.57
C SER A 1 9.73 -4.23 1.34
N HIS A 2 9.66 -5.33 2.07
CA HIS A 2 8.50 -5.64 2.89
C HIS A 2 8.41 -4.70 4.11
N PHE A 3 7.19 -4.33 4.48
CA PHE A 3 6.85 -3.42 5.57
C PHE A 3 6.94 -4.10 6.95
N THR A 4 7.63 -5.24 7.07
CA THR A 4 7.62 -6.10 8.27
C THR A 4 8.20 -5.40 9.49
N CYS A 5 9.23 -4.58 9.31
CA CYS A 5 9.81 -3.74 10.36
C CYS A 5 9.20 -2.33 10.44
N GLY A 6 8.18 -2.03 9.62
CA GLY A 6 7.50 -0.73 9.58
C GLY A 6 8.25 0.39 8.86
N LEU A 7 9.44 0.13 8.28
CA LEU A 7 10.29 1.17 7.71
C LEU A 7 10.26 1.24 6.18
N ALA A 8 9.58 0.33 5.49
CA ALA A 8 9.71 0.22 4.04
C ALA A 8 9.23 1.47 3.27
N SER A 9 8.21 2.20 3.74
CA SER A 9 7.79 3.46 3.12
C SER A 9 8.89 4.52 3.18
N THR A 10 9.57 4.65 4.32
CA THR A 10 10.70 5.57 4.48
C THR A 10 11.92 5.11 3.68
N THR A 11 12.17 3.80 3.60
CA THR A 11 13.22 3.25 2.74
C THR A 11 12.96 3.61 1.26
N TYR A 12 11.72 3.54 0.79
CA TYR A 12 11.38 3.93 -0.58
C TYR A 12 11.54 5.43 -0.83
N TRP A 13 11.20 6.27 0.15
CA TRP A 13 11.45 7.69 0.08
C TRP A 13 12.94 8.01 -0.09
N GLU A 14 13.80 7.40 0.73
CA GLU A 14 15.25 7.59 0.61
C GLU A 14 15.83 6.92 -0.65
N ALA A 15 15.21 5.85 -1.16
CA ALA A 15 15.58 5.24 -2.43
C ALA A 15 15.29 6.18 -3.62
N ALA A 16 14.14 6.87 -3.63
CA ALA A 16 13.82 7.86 -4.64
C ALA A 16 14.86 9.00 -4.66
N LYS A 17 15.23 9.51 -3.48
CA LYS A 17 16.34 10.47 -3.32
C LYS A 17 17.68 9.97 -3.86
N ALA A 18 17.95 8.68 -3.72
CA ALA A 18 19.16 8.05 -4.22
C ALA A 18 19.13 7.79 -5.74
N GLY A 19 18.04 8.15 -6.43
CA GLY A 19 17.90 8.02 -7.88
C GLY A 19 17.29 6.71 -8.35
N VAL A 20 16.55 5.99 -7.49
CA VAL A 20 15.79 4.81 -7.92
C VAL A 20 14.58 5.23 -8.76
N ASP A 21 14.41 4.59 -9.92
CA ASP A 21 13.33 4.90 -10.87
C ASP A 21 11.99 4.23 -10.51
N ILE A 22 12.02 3.05 -9.89
CA ILE A 22 10.83 2.20 -9.68
C ILE A 22 10.82 1.61 -8.27
N ILE A 23 9.65 1.58 -7.64
CA ILE A 23 9.39 0.91 -6.36
C ILE A 23 8.17 -0.01 -6.45
N ASP A 24 8.19 -1.11 -5.70
CA ASP A 24 7.07 -2.06 -5.63
C ASP A 24 6.14 -1.74 -4.45
N THR A 25 4.84 -1.62 -4.71
CA THR A 25 3.82 -1.36 -3.69
C THR A 25 2.68 -2.38 -3.78
N ALA A 26 1.84 -2.44 -2.74
CA ALA A 26 0.63 -3.27 -2.71
C ALA A 26 -0.59 -2.39 -2.46
N ILE A 27 -1.76 -2.75 -3.01
CA ILE A 27 -3.00 -2.01 -2.76
C ILE A 27 -3.41 -2.10 -1.29
N SER A 28 -3.93 -1.02 -0.68
CA SER A 28 -4.10 -0.90 0.77
C SER A 28 -4.77 -2.08 1.49
N PRO A 29 -5.79 -2.79 0.94
CA PRO A 29 -6.38 -3.96 1.62
C PRO A 29 -5.37 -5.08 1.91
N PHE A 30 -4.33 -5.21 1.10
CA PHE A 30 -3.29 -6.24 1.18
C PHE A 30 -1.88 -5.69 1.44
N ALA A 31 -1.77 -4.41 1.80
CA ALA A 31 -0.52 -3.77 2.14
C ALA A 31 -0.14 -3.91 3.62
N HIS A 32 1.07 -3.45 3.96
CA HIS A 32 1.64 -3.43 5.32
C HIS A 32 1.84 -4.82 5.95
N ALA A 33 2.18 -4.85 7.25
CA ALA A 33 2.63 -6.05 7.96
C ALA A 33 3.74 -6.76 7.17
N THR A 34 3.54 -8.01 6.79
CA THR A 34 4.51 -8.78 5.99
C THR A 34 4.45 -8.46 4.49
N SER A 35 3.63 -7.53 4.03
CA SER A 35 3.47 -7.11 2.62
C SER A 35 4.29 -5.85 2.30
N GLN A 36 4.16 -5.31 1.09
CA GLN A 36 4.78 -4.03 0.69
C GLN A 36 4.05 -2.82 1.31
N PRO A 37 4.63 -1.60 1.28
CA PRO A 37 3.90 -0.36 1.52
C PRO A 37 2.63 -0.21 0.66
N ALA A 38 1.63 0.49 1.19
CA ALA A 38 0.40 0.78 0.45
C ALA A 38 0.67 1.71 -0.74
N THR A 39 0.17 1.33 -1.92
CA THR A 39 0.29 2.12 -3.15
C THR A 39 -0.27 3.53 -2.96
N GLU A 40 -1.44 3.65 -2.36
CA GLU A 40 -2.14 4.90 -2.11
C GLU A 40 -1.35 5.82 -1.18
N THR A 41 -0.74 5.24 -0.14
CA THR A 41 0.14 5.98 0.78
C THR A 41 1.38 6.50 0.07
N MET A 42 2.03 5.68 -0.77
CA MET A 42 3.22 6.13 -1.50
C MET A 42 2.88 7.23 -2.53
N ILE A 43 1.74 7.12 -3.22
CA ILE A 43 1.26 8.17 -4.14
C ILE A 43 1.09 9.48 -3.39
N GLU A 44 0.38 9.48 -2.26
CA GLU A 44 0.15 10.71 -1.48
C GLU A 44 1.45 11.25 -0.87
N MET A 45 2.37 10.37 -0.44
CA MET A 45 3.68 10.79 0.08
C MET A 45 4.52 11.55 -0.95
N PHE A 46 4.51 11.14 -2.22
CA PHE A 46 5.30 11.78 -3.28
C PHE A 46 4.59 12.97 -3.95
N LYS A 47 3.32 13.20 -3.65
CA LYS A 47 2.53 14.27 -4.26
C LYS A 47 3.13 15.66 -3.97
N GLY A 48 3.26 16.47 -5.02
CA GLY A 48 3.87 17.80 -4.94
C GLY A 48 5.40 17.81 -4.76
N THR A 49 6.06 16.65 -4.84
CA THR A 49 7.52 16.53 -4.80
C THR A 49 8.10 16.43 -6.21
N GLU A 50 9.43 16.37 -6.33
CA GLU A 50 10.08 16.09 -7.62
C GLU A 50 9.82 14.67 -8.15
N TRP A 51 9.42 13.74 -7.28
CA TRP A 51 9.04 12.37 -7.63
C TRP A 51 7.52 12.17 -7.72
N ASP A 52 6.75 13.25 -7.88
CA ASP A 52 5.29 13.14 -8.05
C ASP A 52 4.96 12.23 -9.23
N LEU A 53 4.13 11.22 -8.97
CA LEU A 53 3.76 10.20 -9.94
C LEU A 53 2.65 10.68 -10.89
N GLY A 54 2.00 11.81 -10.59
CA GLY A 54 0.87 12.35 -11.36
C GLY A 54 -0.36 11.44 -11.34
N LEU A 55 -0.47 10.57 -10.33
CA LEU A 55 -1.54 9.59 -10.19
C LEU A 55 -2.71 10.17 -9.39
N ASP A 56 -3.91 9.95 -9.91
CA ASP A 56 -5.15 10.37 -9.29
C ASP A 56 -5.69 9.26 -8.40
N LEU A 57 -5.62 9.46 -7.07
CA LEU A 57 -6.08 8.50 -6.07
C LEU A 57 -7.56 8.15 -6.20
N ASP A 58 -8.40 9.05 -6.71
CA ASP A 58 -9.84 8.79 -6.84
C ASP A 58 -10.11 7.62 -7.80
N LYS A 59 -9.22 7.41 -8.78
CA LYS A 59 -9.30 6.27 -9.71
C LYS A 59 -8.97 4.93 -9.06
N TYR A 60 -8.31 4.94 -7.91
CA TYR A 60 -7.94 3.72 -7.17
C TYR A 60 -9.03 3.29 -6.19
N ILE A 61 -9.93 4.18 -5.78
CA ILE A 61 -11.02 3.87 -4.83
C ILE A 61 -11.83 2.63 -5.23
N PRO A 62 -12.30 2.49 -6.50
CA PRO A 62 -13.07 1.30 -6.90
C PRO A 62 -12.26 0.00 -6.81
N LEU A 63 -10.95 0.08 -7.07
CA LEU A 63 -10.02 -1.05 -6.98
C LEU A 63 -9.82 -1.47 -5.51
N VAL A 64 -9.62 -0.49 -4.63
CA VAL A 64 -9.51 -0.70 -3.18
C VAL A 64 -10.76 -1.37 -2.63
N ASP A 65 -11.93 -0.86 -3.00
CA ASP A 65 -13.21 -1.40 -2.55
C ASP A 65 -13.45 -2.82 -3.07
N HIS A 66 -13.06 -3.11 -4.31
CA HIS A 66 -13.09 -4.47 -4.84
C HIS A 66 -12.22 -5.42 -4.01
N PHE A 67 -10.95 -5.09 -3.80
CA PHE A 67 -10.03 -5.96 -3.07
C PHE A 67 -10.34 -6.05 -1.57
N ARG A 68 -10.98 -5.05 -0.98
CA ARG A 68 -11.52 -5.14 0.38
C ARG A 68 -12.59 -6.22 0.48
N LYS A 69 -13.50 -6.30 -0.50
CA LYS A 69 -14.52 -7.37 -0.57
C LYS A 69 -13.87 -8.74 -0.79
N VAL A 70 -12.87 -8.84 -1.66
CA VAL A 70 -12.11 -10.09 -1.86
C VAL A 70 -11.46 -10.55 -0.57
N LYS A 71 -10.81 -9.65 0.18
CA LYS A 71 -10.22 -9.96 1.48
C LYS A 71 -11.26 -10.50 2.48
N GLN A 72 -12.45 -9.91 2.50
CA GLN A 72 -13.54 -10.38 3.34
C GLN A 72 -14.02 -11.78 2.93
N GLN A 73 -14.23 -12.02 1.62
CA GLN A 73 -14.63 -13.33 1.11
C GLN A 73 -13.62 -14.43 1.47
N ILE A 74 -12.33 -14.15 1.32
CA ILE A 74 -11.25 -15.08 1.73
C ILE A 74 -11.29 -15.33 3.24
N ALA A 75 -11.49 -14.27 4.04
CA ALA A 75 -11.58 -14.44 5.49
C ALA A 75 -12.76 -15.32 5.91
N GLU A 76 -13.92 -15.15 5.25
CA GLU A 76 -15.12 -15.95 5.48
C GLU A 76 -14.92 -17.40 5.02
N GLU A 77 -14.39 -17.61 3.81
CA GLU A 77 -14.15 -18.94 3.22
C GLU A 77 -13.21 -19.79 4.08
N PHE A 78 -12.12 -19.20 4.58
CA PHE A 78 -11.11 -19.90 5.36
C PHE A 78 -11.32 -19.76 6.88
N ASN A 79 -12.44 -19.17 7.32
CA ASN A 79 -12.74 -18.89 8.74
C ASN A 79 -11.57 -18.19 9.48
N LEU A 80 -10.94 -17.23 8.80
CA LEU A 80 -9.82 -16.46 9.34
C LEU A 80 -10.36 -15.41 10.31
N LYS A 81 -9.79 -15.37 11.52
CA LYS A 81 -10.07 -14.29 12.46
C LYS A 81 -9.34 -13.02 12.02
N PRO A 82 -10.02 -11.87 11.86
CA PRO A 82 -9.32 -10.62 11.61
C PRO A 82 -8.49 -10.29 12.85
N ASN A 83 -7.15 -10.28 12.72
CA ASN A 83 -6.30 -9.98 13.87
C ASN A 83 -6.40 -8.51 14.34
N HIS A 84 -6.86 -7.57 13.49
CA HIS A 84 -6.95 -6.15 13.85
C HIS A 84 -8.08 -5.44 13.08
N MET A 85 -9.30 -5.39 13.64
CA MET A 85 -10.40 -4.50 13.22
C MET A 85 -10.64 -3.42 14.29
N HIS A 86 -9.56 -2.78 14.72
CA HIS A 86 -9.59 -1.56 15.53
C HIS A 86 -8.68 -0.53 14.86
N GLN A 87 -9.26 0.26 13.96
CA GLN A 87 -8.92 1.64 13.65
C GLN A 87 -9.93 2.18 12.65
#